data_AF-A0A433QTU9-F1
#
_entry.id   AF-A0A433QTU9-F1
#
_cell.length_a   1.000
_cell.length_b   1.000
_cell.length_c   1.000
_cell.angle_alpha   90.00
_cell.angle_beta   90.00
_cell.angle_gamma   90.00
#
_symmetry.space_group_name_H-M   'P 1'
#
loop_
_entity.id
_entity.type
_entity.pdbx_description
1 polymer ?
#
loop_
_entity_poly.entity_id
_entity_poly.type
_entity_poly.pdbx_seq_one_letter_code
_entity_poly.pdbx_strand_id
1 'polypeptide(L)' 'MQTLPKEGWPVMAYVFGGGFRNGNGCKPALDGSNLVDSKPIVLVTINYRVNIFGFLASH' A
#
# COMPACT_ATOMS: atom_id res chain seq x y z
N MET A 1 -22.14 -10.47 4.89
CA MET A 1 -21.22 -11.14 3.93
C MET A 1 -21.35 -10.43 2.59
N GLN A 2 -20.32 -9.72 2.15
CA GLN A 2 -20.30 -9.13 0.82
C GLN A 2 -20.21 -10.26 -0.22
N THR A 3 -20.99 -10.18 -1.30
CA THR A 3 -20.97 -11.16 -2.38
C THR A 3 -19.73 -10.96 -3.24
N LEU A 4 -19.12 -12.04 -3.72
CA LEU A 4 -17.96 -11.94 -4.60
C LEU A 4 -18.39 -11.29 -5.94
N PRO A 5 -17.79 -10.17 -6.34
CA PRO A 5 -18.03 -9.53 -7.62
C PRO A 5 -17.51 -10.42 -8.74
N LYS A 6 -18.31 -10.53 -9.81
CA LYS A 6 -18.05 -11.38 -10.99
C LYS A 6 -16.74 -11.03 -11.71
N GLU A 7 -16.26 -9.79 -11.56
CA GLU A 7 -15.06 -9.26 -12.23
C GLU A 7 -13.92 -8.92 -11.24
N GLY A 8 -14.05 -9.32 -9.97
CA GLY A 8 -13.07 -9.00 -8.92
C GLY A 8 -13.36 -7.69 -8.18
N TRP A 9 -12.66 -7.50 -7.07
CA TRP A 9 -12.82 -6.33 -6.21
C TRP A 9 -11.89 -5.20 -6.69
N PRO A 10 -12.32 -3.93 -6.61
CA PRO A 10 -11.43 -2.80 -6.80
C PRO A 10 -10.19 -2.90 -5.91
N VAL A 11 -9.00 -2.71 -6.51
CA VAL A 11 -7.73 -2.80 -5.79
C VAL A 11 -7.17 -1.39 -5.55
N MET A 12 -6.96 -1.07 -4.28
CA MET A 12 -6.27 0.14 -3.86
C MET A 12 -4.81 -0.20 -3.53
N ALA A 13 -3.89 0.18 -4.41
CA ALA A 13 -2.45 0.05 -4.17
C ALA A 13 -1.90 1.32 -3.51
N TYR A 14 -1.41 1.20 -2.28
CA TYR A 14 -0.81 2.30 -1.54
C TYR A 14 0.71 2.18 -1.50
N VAL A 15 1.39 3.23 -1.99
CA VAL A 15 2.84 3.39 -1.92
C VAL A 15 3.17 4.47 -0.89
N PHE A 16 3.95 4.12 0.13
CA PHE A 16 4.26 5.07 1.18
C PHE A 16 5.20 6.19 0.70
N GLY A 17 4.95 7.40 1.20
CA GLY A 17 5.86 8.54 1.07
C GLY A 17 7.02 8.50 2.07
N GLY A 18 7.88 9.52 2.00
CA GLY A 18 9.11 9.65 2.80
C GLY A 18 10.32 10.14 2.00
N GLY A 19 10.06 10.85 0.88
CA GLY A 19 11.09 11.46 0.05
C GLY A 19 12.15 10.48 -0.47
N PHE A 20 11.78 9.22 -0.69
CA PHE A 20 12.69 8.12 -1.05
C PHE A 20 13.79 7.80 -0.03
N ARG A 21 13.74 8.40 1.17
CA ARG A 21 14.77 8.29 2.21
C ARG A 21 14.36 7.41 3.37
N ASN A 22 13.06 7.35 3.68
CA ASN A 22 12.52 6.56 4.78
C ASN A 22 11.07 6.16 4.53
N GLY A 23 10.55 5.26 5.37
CA GLY A 23 9.16 4.81 5.33
C GLY A 23 9.01 3.29 5.32
N ASN A 24 7.77 2.85 5.50
CA ASN A 24 7.33 1.47 5.39
C ASN A 24 5.80 1.45 5.17
N GLY A 25 5.28 0.32 4.70
CA GLY A 25 3.85 0.07 4.48
C GLY A 25 3.07 -0.42 5.70
N CYS A 26 3.70 -0.53 6.87
CA CYS A 26 3.10 -1.06 8.10
C CYS A 26 2.88 0.03 9.16
N LYS A 27 2.68 1.28 8.73
CA LYS A 27 2.38 2.36 9.68
C LYS A 27 0.99 2.13 10.28
N PRO A 28 0.77 2.37 11.59
CA PRO A 28 -0.55 2.29 12.20
C PRO A 28 -1.60 3.16 11.51
N ALA A 29 -1.18 4.30 10.94
CA ALA A 29 -2.04 5.18 10.14
C ALA A 29 -2.55 4.56 8.83
N LEU A 30 -2.03 3.39 8.43
CA LEU A 30 -2.43 2.62 7.25
C LEU A 30 -3.23 1.37 7.63
N ASP A 31 -3.68 1.25 8.88
CA ASP A 31 -4.63 0.20 9.26
C ASP A 31 -5.92 0.36 8.42
N GLY A 32 -6.05 -0.55 7.47
CA GLY A 32 -7.14 -0.56 6.49
C GLY A 32 -8.39 -1.27 6.96
N SER A 33 -8.44 -1.79 8.20
CA SER A 33 -9.55 -2.63 8.67
C SER A 33 -10.90 -1.92 8.51
N ASN A 34 -11.00 -0.68 9.02
CA ASN A 34 -12.21 0.15 8.87
C ASN A 34 -12.56 0.47 7.40
N LEU A 35 -11.56 0.58 6.52
CA LEU A 35 -11.76 0.92 5.12
C LEU A 35 -12.30 -0.29 4.32
N VAL A 36 -11.74 -1.48 4.57
CA VAL A 36 -12.16 -2.73 3.92
C VAL A 36 -13.52 -3.19 4.45
N ASP A 37 -13.82 -2.93 5.73
CA ASP A 37 -15.14 -3.21 6.31
C ASP A 37 -16.24 -2.31 5.74
N SER A 38 -15.92 -1.04 5.46
CA SER A 38 -16.88 -0.05 4.97
C SER A 38 -17.06 -0.04 3.45
N LYS A 39 -16.07 -0.50 2.69
CA LYS A 39 -16.09 -0.46 1.22
C LYS A 39 -15.61 -1.78 0.65
N PRO A 40 -16.25 -2.27 -0.43
CA PRO A 40 -15.82 -3.50 -1.03
C PRO A 40 -14.54 -3.31 -1.85
N ILE A 41 -13.39 -3.22 -1.18
CA ILE A 41 -12.08 -3.03 -1.82
C ILE A 41 -11.02 -3.98 -1.27
N VAL A 42 -9.96 -4.20 -2.04
CA VAL A 42 -8.73 -4.84 -1.60
C VAL A 42 -7.66 -3.76 -1.39
N LEU A 43 -7.18 -3.58 -0.16
CA LEU A 43 -6.07 -2.68 0.15
C LEU A 43 -4.74 -3.44 0.08
N VAL A 44 -3.80 -2.96 -0.72
CA VAL A 44 -2.44 -3.51 -0.83
C VAL A 44 -1.43 -2.42 -0.47
N THR A 45 -0.58 -2.69 0.52
CA THR A 45 0.56 -1.82 0.86
C THR A 45 1.85 -2.46 0.36
N ILE A 46 2.70 -1.65 -0.29
CA ILE A 46 3.93 -2.14 -0.92
C ILE A 46 5.13 -1.60 -0.15
N ASN A 47 6.08 -2.49 0.16
CA ASN A 47 7.41 -2.08 0.61
C ASN A 47 8.38 -1.95 -0.58
N TYR A 48 9.07 -0.81 -0.65
CA TYR A 48 10.15 -0.57 -1.60
C TYR A 48 11.43 -0.18 -0.85
N ARG A 49 12.59 -0.46 -1.45
CA ARG A 49 13.89 -0.06 -0.89
C ARG A 49 14.01 1.45 -0.93
N VAL A 50 14.51 2.03 0.14
CA VAL A 50 14.75 3.47 0.29
C VAL A 50 16.26 3.76 0.30
N ASN A 51 16.62 5.05 0.33
CA ASN A 51 17.99 5.54 0.52
C ASN A 51 19.00 4.90 -0.46
N ILE A 52 20.26 4.73 -0.05
CA ILE A 52 21.32 4.14 -0.87
C ILE A 52 20.94 2.74 -1.40
N PHE A 53 20.10 1.99 -0.66
CA PHE A 53 19.68 0.64 -1.06
C PHE A 53 18.64 0.64 -2.18
N GLY A 54 17.92 1.74 -2.37
CA GLY A 54 16.91 1.89 -3.42
C GLY A 54 17.33 2.80 -4.57
N PHE A 55 18.21 3.77 -4.31
CA PHE A 55 18.43 4.93 -5.19
C PHE A 55 19.91 5.31 -5.36
N LEU A 56 20.86 4.41 -5.06
CA LEU A 56 22.24 4.61 -5.49
C LEU A 56 22.34 4.49 -7.01
N ALA A 57 22.78 5.55 -7.68
CA ALA A 57 23.08 5.56 -9.10
C ALA A 57 24.42 6.26 -9.36
N SER A 58 25.23 5.69 -10.25
CA SER A 58 26.40 6.35 -10.85
C SER A 58 26.02 6.82 -12.25
N HIS A 59 26.33 8.07 -12.57
CA HIS A 59 26.20 8.62 -13.92
C HIS A 59 27.16 7.94 -14.90
#